data_AF-A0A950DQW6-F1
#
_entry.id   AF-A0A950DQW6-F1
#
_cell.length_a   1.000
_cell.length_b   1.000
_cell.length_c   1.000
_cell.angle_alpha   90.00
_cell.angle_beta   90.00
_cell.angle_gamma   90.00
#
_symmetry.space_group_name_H-M   'P 1'
#
loop_
_entity.id
_entity.type
_entity.pdbx_description
1 polymer ?
#
loop_
_entity_poly.entity_id
_entity_poly.type
_entity_poly.pdbx_seq_one_letter_code
_entity_poly.pdbx_strand_id
1 'polypeptide(L)'
;MITRVANADSPPPAMTFTKNADVGSGKGSNEPQLITDQTGKTYLTWQGDSTVAFPGTLVNSTTDGTSFTTPKAPDPPGTGTELGGDVALATTNWPSFTDTPAPNATGGNGVFWMDLATPPANTSANCAGDPQTRSAVTNDQAATWGNQQSAGCQPALVDREWEDSYTDPAFRGSANARAHTVVFGDYHDLASSAMWLVRSSDGGTTWDTTPYSVFNSTTTQGARSDCNTIVGGIATDKRGAHKGRVYVTWSSSDVTTNVATGCNDTQAQPFDHVFIGYSDDAVTGATPPTFHLADVFDDPCASGPGGVPTATTITQCQDVSELFTPVTVDDA
;
A
#
# COMPACT_ATOMS: atom_id res chain seq x y z
N MET A 1 -29.31 11.41 -3.25
CA MET A 1 -29.11 12.84 -3.58
C MET A 1 -29.04 13.62 -2.27
N ILE A 2 -27.83 13.81 -1.74
CA ILE A 2 -27.57 14.70 -0.61
C ILE A 2 -26.56 15.72 -1.12
N THR A 3 -27.05 16.93 -1.37
CA THR A 3 -26.24 18.09 -1.71
C THR A 3 -25.72 18.68 -0.40
N ARG A 4 -24.40 18.71 -0.21
CA ARG A 4 -23.77 19.69 0.69
C ARG A 4 -22.94 20.63 -0.14
N VAL A 5 -23.33 21.90 -0.11
CA VAL A 5 -22.59 23.04 -0.65
C VAL A 5 -21.55 23.39 0.41
N ALA A 6 -20.30 23.02 0.20
CA ALA A 6 -19.18 23.60 0.93
C ALA A 6 -18.79 24.90 0.21
N ASN A 7 -18.93 26.03 0.90
CA ASN A 7 -18.34 27.29 0.45
C ASN A 7 -16.81 27.15 0.56
N ALA A 8 -16.16 26.76 -0.54
CA ALA A 8 -14.71 26.85 -0.66
C ALA A 8 -14.36 28.32 -0.90
N ASP A 9 -13.85 29.00 0.14
CA ASP A 9 -13.22 30.30 0.00
C ASP A 9 -11.98 30.14 -0.89
N SER A 10 -12.08 30.65 -2.12
CA SER A 10 -11.08 30.64 -3.20
C SER A 10 -10.64 29.27 -3.76
N PRO A 11 -10.51 29.14 -5.10
CA PRO A 11 -9.87 27.97 -5.69
C PRO A 11 -8.44 27.82 -5.13
N PRO A 12 -7.96 26.60 -4.85
CA PRO A 12 -6.55 26.39 -4.56
C PRO A 12 -5.70 26.97 -5.70
N PRO A 13 -4.44 27.39 -5.42
CA PRO A 13 -3.53 27.87 -6.46
C PRO A 13 -3.56 26.90 -7.65
N ALA A 14 -3.72 27.43 -8.86
CA ALA A 14 -3.83 26.60 -10.06
C ALA A 14 -2.65 25.60 -10.10
N MET A 15 -2.94 24.31 -9.92
CA MET A 15 -1.94 23.26 -10.04
C MET A 15 -1.51 23.20 -11.50
N THR A 16 -0.42 23.88 -11.85
CA THR A 16 0.23 23.69 -13.13
C THR A 16 1.05 22.42 -13.05
N PHE A 17 0.67 21.38 -13.80
CA PHE A 17 1.53 20.23 -14.03
C PHE A 17 2.85 20.72 -14.63
N THR A 18 3.96 20.41 -13.97
CA THR A 18 5.30 20.69 -14.48
C THR A 18 5.63 19.76 -15.66
N LYS A 19 6.67 20.13 -16.41
CA LYS A 19 7.21 19.31 -17.51
C LYS A 19 7.55 17.90 -16.98
N ASN A 20 7.16 16.86 -17.73
CA ASN A 20 7.51 15.47 -17.42
C ASN A 20 8.98 15.36 -16.99
N ALA A 21 9.21 14.92 -15.74
CA ALA A 21 10.51 14.51 -15.29
C ALA A 21 10.77 13.11 -15.88
N ASP A 22 11.41 13.08 -17.05
CA ASP A 22 11.90 11.83 -17.63
C ASP A 22 13.12 11.37 -16.82
N VAL A 23 12.86 10.59 -15.77
CA VAL A 23 13.90 9.88 -15.00
C VAL A 23 14.34 8.66 -15.80
N GLY A 24 14.92 8.89 -16.98
CA GLY A 24 15.23 7.87 -18.01
C GLY A 24 15.22 6.44 -17.49
N SER A 25 14.04 5.81 -17.49
CA SER A 25 13.87 4.51 -16.86
C SER A 25 14.42 3.45 -17.81
N GLY A 26 15.23 2.55 -17.27
CA GLY A 26 15.68 1.37 -18.00
C GLY A 26 14.47 0.51 -18.41
N LYS A 27 14.67 -0.34 -19.42
CA LYS A 27 13.71 -1.40 -19.73
C LYS A 27 13.46 -2.22 -18.47
N GLY A 28 12.22 -2.27 -17.99
CA GLY A 28 11.82 -3.11 -16.86
C GLY A 28 11.26 -2.37 -15.64
N SER A 29 11.29 -1.03 -15.60
CA SER A 29 10.74 -0.29 -14.46
C SER A 29 9.21 -0.13 -14.52
N ASN A 30 8.48 -0.58 -13.50
CA ASN A 30 7.02 -0.49 -13.38
C ASN A 30 6.58 -0.05 -11.97
N GLU A 31 5.29 0.30 -11.87
CA GLU A 31 4.57 0.62 -10.63
C GLU A 31 5.25 1.66 -9.72
N PRO A 32 5.43 2.90 -10.21
CA PRO A 32 5.94 3.96 -9.36
C PRO A 32 4.93 4.36 -8.28
N GLN A 33 5.39 4.45 -7.04
CA GLN A 33 4.63 5.07 -5.95
C GLN A 33 5.30 6.36 -5.50
N LEU A 34 4.49 7.33 -5.09
CA LEU A 34 4.93 8.65 -4.66
C LEU A 34 4.34 9.00 -3.29
N ILE A 35 5.17 9.56 -2.41
CA ILE A 35 4.69 10.21 -1.19
C ILE A 35 5.46 11.50 -0.93
N THR A 36 4.80 12.47 -0.30
CA THR A 36 5.43 13.73 0.09
C THR A 36 5.46 13.84 1.60
N ASP A 37 6.65 14.08 2.17
CA ASP A 37 6.75 14.42 3.58
C ASP A 37 6.38 15.90 3.81
N GLN A 38 6.21 16.26 5.07
CA GLN A 38 5.78 17.60 5.47
C GLN A 38 6.81 18.71 5.21
N THR A 39 8.06 18.37 4.87
CA THR A 39 9.02 19.37 4.40
C THR A 39 8.77 19.77 2.94
N GLY A 40 7.82 19.12 2.27
CA GLY A 40 7.55 19.25 0.84
C GLY A 40 8.47 18.39 -0.02
N LYS A 41 9.31 17.54 0.58
CA LYS A 41 10.14 16.60 -0.17
C LYS A 41 9.28 15.43 -0.61
N THR A 42 9.32 15.14 -1.90
CA THR A 42 8.63 14.01 -2.53
C THR A 42 9.60 12.87 -2.75
N TYR A 43 9.15 11.65 -2.45
CA TYR A 43 9.85 10.40 -2.63
C TYR A 43 9.14 9.60 -3.70
N LEU A 44 9.90 9.03 -4.63
CA LEU A 44 9.46 8.15 -5.70
C LEU A 44 10.11 6.80 -5.48
N THR A 45 9.32 5.74 -5.31
CA THR A 45 9.80 4.36 -5.33
C THR A 45 9.31 3.66 -6.60
N TRP A 46 10.07 2.70 -7.11
CA TRP A 46 9.66 1.84 -8.22
C TRP A 46 10.38 0.50 -8.17
N GLN A 47 9.82 -0.46 -8.90
CA GLN A 47 10.42 -1.77 -9.10
C GLN A 47 11.05 -1.92 -10.48
N GLY A 48 11.96 -2.89 -10.62
CA GLY A 48 12.49 -3.33 -11.92
C GLY A 48 13.60 -2.46 -12.52
N ASP A 49 14.57 -1.99 -11.71
CA ASP A 49 15.76 -1.31 -12.25
C ASP A 49 16.88 -2.31 -12.62
N SER A 50 17.42 -2.18 -13.83
CA SER A 50 18.52 -3.00 -14.38
C SER A 50 19.93 -2.61 -13.90
N THR A 51 20.07 -1.48 -13.21
CA THR A 51 21.36 -0.95 -12.72
C THR A 51 21.75 -1.52 -11.36
N VAL A 52 20.77 -2.01 -10.60
CA VAL A 52 20.90 -2.97 -9.51
C VAL A 52 20.57 -4.35 -10.09
N ALA A 53 21.11 -5.44 -9.53
CA ALA A 53 20.84 -6.78 -10.06
C ALA A 53 19.32 -6.99 -10.17
N PHE A 54 18.82 -7.05 -11.40
CA PHE A 54 17.38 -7.04 -11.66
C PHE A 54 16.71 -8.30 -11.07
N PRO A 55 15.50 -8.15 -10.50
CA PRO A 55 14.76 -6.91 -10.25
C PRO A 55 15.16 -6.31 -8.90
N GLY A 56 15.68 -5.07 -8.94
CA GLY A 56 15.94 -4.29 -7.73
C GLY A 56 14.97 -3.12 -7.63
N THR A 57 14.60 -2.80 -6.40
CA THR A 57 13.74 -1.68 -6.02
C THR A 57 14.57 -0.46 -5.65
N LEU A 58 14.12 0.72 -6.06
CA LEU A 58 14.84 1.96 -5.81
C LEU A 58 13.92 3.05 -5.30
N VAL A 59 14.47 3.91 -4.46
CA VAL A 59 13.85 5.16 -4.04
C VAL A 59 14.70 6.33 -4.52
N ASN A 60 14.02 7.35 -5.02
CA ASN A 60 14.58 8.65 -5.34
C ASN A 60 13.77 9.76 -4.66
N SER A 61 14.34 10.95 -4.54
CA SER A 61 13.65 12.08 -3.91
C SER A 61 13.86 13.38 -4.66
N THR A 62 12.92 14.31 -4.51
CA THR A 62 12.95 15.66 -5.09
C THR A 62 12.32 16.67 -4.14
N THR A 63 12.79 17.91 -4.18
CA THR A 63 12.19 19.05 -3.47
C THR A 63 11.48 20.02 -4.41
N ASP A 64 11.62 19.84 -5.72
CA ASP A 64 11.10 20.75 -6.74
C ASP A 64 10.20 20.06 -7.79
N GLY A 65 10.05 18.72 -7.70
CA GLY A 65 9.25 17.92 -8.62
C GLY A 65 9.87 17.73 -10.01
N THR A 66 11.09 18.21 -10.24
CA THR A 66 11.75 18.21 -11.57
C THR A 66 13.17 17.65 -11.55
N SER A 67 13.89 17.84 -10.44
CA SER A 67 15.26 17.39 -10.23
C SER A 67 15.24 16.33 -9.14
N PHE A 68 15.63 15.11 -9.49
CA PHE A 68 15.68 14.00 -8.55
C PHE A 68 17.13 13.71 -8.12
N THR A 69 17.27 13.22 -6.89
CA THR A 69 18.55 12.77 -6.33
C THR A 69 19.11 11.54 -7.06
N THR A 70 20.27 11.05 -6.64
CA THR A 70 20.75 9.73 -7.06
C THR A 70 19.87 8.64 -6.43
N PRO A 71 19.37 7.66 -7.19
CA PRO A 71 18.60 6.55 -6.65
C PRO A 71 19.34 5.79 -5.54
N LYS A 72 18.59 5.31 -4.56
CA LYS A 72 19.06 4.51 -3.43
C LYS A 72 18.27 3.22 -3.37
N ALA A 73 18.90 2.12 -3.01
CA ALA A 73 18.22 0.85 -2.74
C ALA A 73 17.89 0.78 -1.23
N PRO A 74 16.59 0.83 -0.86
CA PRO A 74 16.17 0.62 0.53
C PRO A 74 16.34 -0.83 0.94
N ASP A 75 16.13 -1.75 0.00
CA ASP A 75 16.37 -3.16 0.19
C ASP A 75 17.87 -3.44 0.25
N PRO A 76 18.41 -4.12 1.28
CA PRO A 76 19.82 -4.49 1.26
C PRO A 76 20.06 -5.44 0.09
N PRO A 77 21.16 -5.25 -0.65
CA PRO A 77 21.47 -6.10 -1.78
C PRO A 77 21.67 -7.52 -1.29
N GLY A 78 20.72 -8.36 -1.68
CA GLY A 78 20.87 -9.78 -1.69
C GLY A 78 22.06 -10.31 -2.42
N THR A 79 22.38 -11.56 -2.16
CA THR A 79 23.43 -12.29 -2.90
C THR A 79 23.02 -12.68 -4.34
N GLY A 80 22.22 -11.85 -5.02
CA GLY A 80 22.03 -11.90 -6.48
C GLY A 80 20.84 -12.70 -7.00
N THR A 81 19.87 -13.07 -6.15
CA THR A 81 18.66 -13.83 -6.55
C THR A 81 17.36 -13.26 -5.99
N GLU A 82 17.42 -12.13 -5.30
CA GLU A 82 16.24 -11.52 -4.70
C GLU A 82 15.47 -10.83 -5.81
N LEU A 83 14.29 -11.36 -6.13
CA LEU A 83 13.35 -10.64 -6.95
C LEU A 83 12.68 -9.61 -6.03
N GLY A 84 13.02 -8.32 -6.13
CA GLY A 84 12.19 -7.23 -5.61
C GLY A 84 10.99 -7.01 -6.53
N GLY A 85 9.84 -6.72 -5.95
CA GLY A 85 8.55 -6.66 -6.60
C GLY A 85 7.87 -5.32 -6.30
N ASP A 86 6.55 -5.35 -6.15
CA ASP A 86 5.72 -4.18 -5.85
C ASP A 86 6.29 -3.43 -4.64
N VAL A 87 6.26 -2.09 -4.72
CA VAL A 87 6.83 -1.20 -3.69
C VAL A 87 5.84 -0.15 -3.19
N ALA A 88 5.84 0.09 -1.88
CA ALA A 88 5.08 1.16 -1.26
C ALA A 88 5.93 2.08 -0.37
N LEU A 89 5.36 3.25 -0.03
CA LEU A 89 5.98 4.24 0.84
C LEU A 89 4.96 4.87 1.78
N ALA A 90 5.34 5.06 3.04
CA ALA A 90 4.60 5.85 4.02
C ALA A 90 5.50 6.89 4.70
N THR A 91 4.90 7.89 5.36
CA THR A 91 5.64 8.87 6.17
C THR A 91 4.98 9.13 7.51
N THR A 92 5.80 9.48 8.52
CA THR A 92 5.31 9.98 9.81
C THR A 92 4.37 11.18 9.61
N ASN A 93 3.33 11.28 10.43
CA ASN A 93 2.35 12.35 10.33
C ASN A 93 2.72 13.56 11.20
N TRP A 94 2.07 14.68 10.89
CA TRP A 94 2.45 16.01 11.38
C TRP A 94 1.32 16.69 12.14
N PRO A 95 1.61 17.62 13.07
CA PRO A 95 0.59 18.24 13.89
C PRO A 95 -0.30 19.19 13.07
N SER A 96 0.18 19.76 11.95
CA SER A 96 -0.61 20.58 11.03
C SER A 96 -0.04 20.57 9.61
N PHE A 97 -0.84 20.91 8.61
CA PHE A 97 -0.41 21.07 7.21
C PHE A 97 0.52 22.25 6.97
N THR A 98 0.52 23.22 7.88
CA THR A 98 1.38 24.41 7.82
C THR A 98 2.68 24.23 8.58
N ASP A 99 2.84 23.10 9.28
CA ASP A 99 4.11 22.80 9.92
C ASP A 99 5.11 22.46 8.81
N THR A 100 6.29 23.09 8.82
CA THR A 100 7.36 22.84 7.85
C THR A 100 8.68 22.74 8.58
N PRO A 101 8.86 21.70 9.40
CA PRO A 101 10.04 21.59 10.24
C PRO A 101 11.26 21.32 9.38
N ALA A 102 12.41 21.81 9.85
CA ALA A 102 13.67 21.47 9.21
C ALA A 102 13.85 19.94 9.20
N PRO A 103 14.34 19.37 8.09
CA PRO A 103 14.79 17.97 8.07
C PRO A 103 15.67 17.69 9.28
N ASN A 104 15.28 16.71 10.10
CA ASN A 104 16.07 16.31 11.25
C ASN A 104 16.32 14.80 11.20
N ALA A 105 17.57 14.41 11.41
CA ALA A 105 17.97 13.00 11.52
C ALA A 105 17.48 12.33 12.81
N THR A 106 16.70 13.05 13.64
CA THR A 106 16.28 12.61 14.96
C THR A 106 15.03 11.73 14.96
N GLY A 107 14.39 11.50 13.80
CA GLY A 107 13.23 10.62 13.67
C GLY A 107 11.87 11.34 13.65
N GLY A 108 11.87 12.67 13.49
CA GLY A 108 10.65 13.44 13.26
C GLY A 108 10.05 13.26 11.87
N ASN A 109 10.88 12.88 10.89
CA ASN A 109 10.52 12.73 9.47
C ASN A 109 10.82 11.30 9.00
N GLY A 110 10.21 10.31 9.67
CA GLY A 110 10.38 8.93 9.25
C GLY A 110 9.74 8.73 7.88
N VAL A 111 10.49 8.12 6.96
CA VAL A 111 9.93 7.57 5.71
C VAL A 111 10.10 6.07 5.79
N PHE A 112 9.00 5.39 5.61
CA PHE A 112 8.91 3.94 5.61
C PHE A 112 8.77 3.48 4.17
N TRP A 113 9.36 2.33 3.90
CA TRP A 113 9.37 1.70 2.60
C TRP A 113 9.09 0.23 2.77
N MET A 114 8.30 -0.31 1.85
CA MET A 114 7.94 -1.71 1.78
C MET A 114 8.17 -2.24 0.36
N ASP A 115 8.46 -3.53 0.28
CA ASP A 115 8.62 -4.28 -0.96
C ASP A 115 8.14 -5.71 -0.78
N LEU A 116 7.62 -6.29 -1.84
CA LEU A 116 7.46 -7.72 -1.95
C LEU A 116 8.70 -8.36 -2.59
N ALA A 117 9.53 -9.02 -1.79
CA ALA A 117 10.74 -9.65 -2.30
C ALA A 117 10.85 -11.15 -2.04
N THR A 118 11.48 -11.87 -2.97
CA THR A 118 11.92 -13.25 -2.71
C THR A 118 13.01 -13.23 -1.62
N PRO A 119 13.00 -14.15 -0.65
CA PRO A 119 13.98 -14.17 0.42
C PRO A 119 15.40 -14.35 -0.12
N PRO A 120 16.41 -13.70 0.49
CA PRO A 120 17.80 -14.10 0.32
C PRO A 120 17.93 -15.61 0.56
N ALA A 121 18.71 -16.32 -0.25
CA ALA A 121 18.91 -17.78 -0.19
C ALA A 121 19.46 -18.32 1.17
N ASN A 122 19.65 -17.43 2.14
CA ASN A 122 20.41 -17.61 3.36
C ASN A 122 19.98 -16.67 4.52
N THR A 123 18.81 -16.00 4.45
CA THR A 123 18.29 -15.21 5.60
C THR A 123 17.15 -15.88 6.34
N SER A 124 17.38 -16.06 7.64
CA SER A 124 16.48 -16.48 8.73
C SER A 124 15.67 -17.77 8.53
N ALA A 125 15.72 -18.63 9.55
CA ALA A 125 15.08 -19.94 9.59
C ALA A 125 13.54 -19.94 9.51
N ASN A 126 12.89 -18.77 9.34
CA ASN A 126 11.44 -18.62 9.49
C ASN A 126 10.69 -18.60 8.14
N CYS A 127 11.37 -18.36 7.00
CA CYS A 127 10.70 -18.07 5.72
C CYS A 127 11.50 -18.63 4.53
N ALA A 128 11.97 -19.87 4.65
CA ALA A 128 12.87 -20.48 3.68
C ALA A 128 12.14 -20.80 2.36
N GLY A 129 12.25 -19.88 1.39
CA GLY A 129 11.80 -20.08 0.00
C GLY A 129 10.50 -19.38 -0.38
N ASP A 130 9.81 -18.74 0.56
CA ASP A 130 8.55 -18.03 0.33
C ASP A 130 8.75 -16.50 0.22
N PRO A 131 8.03 -15.78 -0.67
CA PRO A 131 8.07 -14.32 -0.73
C PRO A 131 7.87 -13.65 0.63
N GLN A 132 8.60 -12.56 0.86
CA GLN A 132 8.57 -11.78 2.08
C GLN A 132 8.10 -10.36 1.78
N THR A 133 7.22 -9.85 2.62
CA THR A 133 7.07 -8.40 2.75
C THR A 133 8.33 -7.89 3.46
N ARG A 134 9.15 -7.11 2.77
CA ARG A 134 10.37 -6.49 3.29
C ARG A 134 10.10 -5.04 3.62
N SER A 135 10.82 -4.52 4.60
CA SER A 135 10.67 -3.14 5.05
C SER A 135 12.02 -2.49 5.33
N ALA A 136 12.07 -1.19 5.14
CA ALA A 136 13.19 -0.34 5.54
C ALA A 136 12.67 1.02 6.00
N VAL A 137 13.47 1.72 6.81
CA VAL A 137 13.13 3.06 7.29
C VAL A 137 14.31 4.01 7.12
N THR A 138 14.01 5.25 6.79
CA THR A 138 14.98 6.36 6.80
C THR A 138 14.51 7.46 7.74
N ASN A 139 15.48 8.07 8.43
CA ASN A 139 15.26 9.27 9.27
C ASN A 139 15.94 10.50 8.69
N ASP A 140 16.67 10.35 7.59
CA ASP A 140 17.51 11.39 6.98
C ASP A 140 17.06 11.69 5.55
N GLN A 141 15.75 11.59 5.32
CA GLN A 141 15.10 11.90 4.04
C GLN A 141 15.67 11.10 2.86
N ALA A 142 15.77 9.78 3.06
CA ALA A 142 16.27 8.79 2.11
C ALA A 142 17.75 8.98 1.72
N ALA A 143 18.56 9.66 2.55
CA ALA A 143 20.00 9.68 2.36
C ALA A 143 20.64 8.33 2.72
N THR A 144 20.13 7.69 3.78
CA THR A 144 20.45 6.32 4.20
C THR A 144 19.18 5.56 4.59
N TRP A 145 19.19 4.25 4.35
CA TRP A 145 18.13 3.32 4.75
C TRP A 145 18.66 2.39 5.83
N GLY A 146 17.86 2.18 6.87
CA GLY A 146 18.18 1.34 8.02
C GLY A 146 17.00 0.44 8.41
N ASN A 147 17.18 -0.34 9.48
CA ASN A 147 16.22 -1.33 9.99
C ASN A 147 15.62 -2.23 8.90
N GLN A 148 16.46 -2.70 7.98
CA GLN A 148 16.04 -3.58 6.90
C GLN A 148 15.64 -4.94 7.47
N GLN A 149 14.36 -5.29 7.35
CA GLN A 149 13.77 -6.48 7.99
C GLN A 149 12.62 -7.06 7.16
N SER A 150 12.25 -8.31 7.46
CA SER A 150 11.00 -8.90 6.99
C SER A 150 9.84 -8.43 7.89
N ALA A 151 8.84 -7.83 7.29
CA ALA A 151 7.58 -7.39 7.90
C ALA A 151 6.55 -8.52 8.01
N GLY A 152 6.74 -9.60 7.27
CA GLY A 152 5.86 -10.77 7.28
C GLY A 152 6.34 -11.85 6.32
N CYS A 153 5.87 -13.07 6.57
CA CYS A 153 6.12 -14.23 5.72
C CYS A 153 4.82 -14.95 5.45
N GLN A 154 4.56 -15.22 4.17
CA GLN A 154 3.37 -15.95 3.75
C GLN A 154 3.74 -16.96 2.68
N PRO A 155 3.07 -18.13 2.67
CA PRO A 155 3.31 -19.15 1.66
C PRO A 155 3.02 -18.57 0.27
N ALA A 156 3.88 -18.93 -0.68
CA ALA A 156 3.94 -18.53 -2.09
C ALA A 156 2.71 -17.82 -2.72
N LEU A 157 3.03 -16.78 -3.52
CA LEU A 157 2.14 -15.98 -4.38
C LEU A 157 1.49 -14.75 -3.71
N VAL A 158 2.31 -13.96 -2.99
CA VAL A 158 1.90 -12.62 -2.56
C VAL A 158 1.94 -11.65 -3.76
N ASP A 159 1.08 -10.64 -3.75
CA ASP A 159 0.98 -9.63 -4.82
C ASP A 159 0.39 -8.32 -4.27
N ARG A 160 0.82 -7.17 -4.84
CA ARG A 160 0.29 -5.81 -4.63
C ARG A 160 0.29 -5.35 -3.17
N GLU A 161 1.47 -4.96 -2.68
CA GLU A 161 1.60 -4.36 -1.36
C GLU A 161 1.26 -2.86 -1.36
N TRP A 162 0.61 -2.40 -0.29
CA TRP A 162 0.46 -0.98 0.00
C TRP A 162 0.86 -0.69 1.43
N GLU A 163 1.21 0.58 1.69
CA GLU A 163 1.72 1.01 2.97
C GLU A 163 1.07 2.33 3.40
N ASP A 164 0.68 2.42 4.67
CA ASP A 164 0.36 3.69 5.32
C ASP A 164 0.75 3.65 6.79
N SER A 165 0.86 4.82 7.44
CA SER A 165 1.31 4.89 8.83
C SER A 165 0.58 5.94 9.67
N TYR A 166 0.31 5.63 10.92
CA TYR A 166 -0.32 6.54 11.88
C TYR A 166 0.64 6.90 13.02
N THR A 167 1.03 8.17 13.09
CA THR A 167 1.77 8.76 14.21
C THR A 167 0.78 9.27 15.26
N ASP A 168 0.95 8.81 16.49
CA ASP A 168 0.17 9.29 17.63
C ASP A 168 0.23 10.83 17.71
N PRO A 169 -0.93 11.53 17.78
CA PRO A 169 -1.02 12.99 17.85
C PRO A 169 -0.08 13.65 18.86
N ALA A 170 0.21 12.99 19.99
CA ALA A 170 1.09 13.53 21.03
C ALA A 170 2.57 13.61 20.60
N PHE A 171 2.96 12.88 19.55
CA PHE A 171 4.36 12.77 19.12
C PHE A 171 4.63 13.37 17.74
N ARG A 172 3.59 13.81 17.03
CA ARG A 172 3.72 14.38 15.68
C ARG A 172 4.69 15.55 15.65
N GLY A 173 5.63 15.48 14.72
CA GLY A 173 6.71 16.45 14.55
C GLY A 173 7.73 16.56 15.68
N SER A 174 7.70 15.63 16.64
CA SER A 174 8.75 15.52 17.66
C SER A 174 9.88 14.60 17.18
N ALA A 175 11.04 14.64 17.84
CA ALA A 175 12.11 13.67 17.62
C ALA A 175 11.67 12.21 17.86
N ASN A 176 10.58 11.99 18.60
CA ASN A 176 10.07 10.66 18.90
C ASN A 176 8.96 10.20 17.93
N ALA A 177 8.60 11.01 16.91
CA ALA A 177 7.48 10.71 16.01
C ALA A 177 7.56 9.29 15.44
N ARG A 178 8.70 8.91 14.85
CA ARG A 178 8.90 7.56 14.30
C ARG A 178 8.66 6.45 15.32
N ALA A 179 9.25 6.54 16.51
CA ALA A 179 9.12 5.50 17.54
C ALA A 179 7.67 5.34 18.05
N HIS A 180 6.81 6.33 17.81
CA HIS A 180 5.39 6.34 18.14
C HIS A 180 4.50 6.34 16.88
N THR A 181 5.02 5.78 15.79
CA THR A 181 4.27 5.58 14.56
C THR A 181 3.96 4.11 14.38
N VAL A 182 2.67 3.82 14.19
CA VAL A 182 2.22 2.52 13.72
C VAL A 182 2.34 2.49 12.22
N VAL A 183 3.05 1.53 11.67
CA VAL A 183 3.19 1.31 10.22
C VAL A 183 2.37 0.08 9.85
N PHE A 184 1.60 0.20 8.78
CA PHE A 184 0.78 -0.88 8.25
C PHE A 184 1.22 -1.19 6.83
N GLY A 185 1.30 -2.48 6.53
CA GLY A 185 1.31 -2.97 5.16
C GLY A 185 0.08 -3.83 4.93
N ASP A 186 -0.54 -3.75 3.78
CA ASP A 186 -1.50 -4.75 3.31
C ASP A 186 -1.05 -5.38 2.00
N TYR A 187 -1.42 -6.64 1.80
CA TYR A 187 -1.09 -7.39 0.59
C TYR A 187 -2.12 -8.50 0.35
N HIS A 188 -2.13 -9.01 -0.87
CA HIS A 188 -2.92 -10.17 -1.26
C HIS A 188 -2.09 -11.45 -1.22
N ASP A 189 -2.69 -12.54 -0.77
CA ASP A 189 -2.17 -13.90 -0.92
C ASP A 189 -3.02 -14.63 -1.98
N LEU A 190 -2.45 -14.89 -3.16
CA LEU A 190 -3.13 -15.56 -4.27
C LEU A 190 -3.50 -17.01 -3.93
N ALA A 191 -2.75 -17.69 -3.07
CA ALA A 191 -2.99 -19.09 -2.74
C ALA A 191 -4.26 -19.27 -1.88
N SER A 192 -4.51 -18.33 -0.96
CA SER A 192 -5.72 -18.30 -0.15
C SER A 192 -6.79 -17.33 -0.68
N SER A 193 -6.44 -16.50 -1.66
CA SER A 193 -7.23 -15.35 -2.13
C SER A 193 -7.68 -14.43 -0.98
N ALA A 194 -6.80 -14.25 0.01
CA ALA A 194 -7.07 -13.47 1.21
C ALA A 194 -6.27 -12.17 1.22
N MET A 195 -6.79 -11.18 1.94
CA MET A 195 -6.06 -9.96 2.26
C MET A 195 -5.52 -10.00 3.67
N TRP A 196 -4.26 -9.62 3.80
CA TRP A 196 -3.54 -9.62 5.05
C TRP A 196 -3.05 -8.22 5.40
N LEU A 197 -3.11 -7.90 6.68
CA LEU A 197 -2.52 -6.72 7.29
C LEU A 197 -1.29 -7.14 8.10
N VAL A 198 -0.14 -6.55 7.83
CA VAL A 198 1.03 -6.55 8.72
C VAL A 198 1.13 -5.22 9.44
N ARG A 199 1.65 -5.26 10.67
CA ARG A 199 1.70 -4.09 11.54
C ARG A 199 3.02 -4.02 12.30
N SER A 200 3.61 -2.83 12.33
CA SER A 200 4.67 -2.44 13.25
C SER A 200 4.15 -1.34 14.15
N SER A 201 4.34 -1.45 15.47
CA SER A 201 3.90 -0.44 16.44
C SER A 201 4.99 0.54 16.86
N ASP A 202 6.20 0.45 16.28
CA ASP A 202 7.41 1.16 16.72
C ASP A 202 8.21 1.76 15.55
N GLY A 203 7.49 2.16 14.49
CA GLY A 203 8.06 2.83 13.32
C GLY A 203 8.94 1.93 12.48
N GLY A 204 8.49 0.70 12.22
CA GLY A 204 9.19 -0.29 11.39
C GLY A 204 10.42 -0.89 12.07
N THR A 205 10.52 -0.83 13.40
CA THR A 205 11.64 -1.43 14.13
C THR A 205 11.39 -2.91 14.40
N THR A 206 10.15 -3.27 14.75
CA THR A 206 9.66 -4.64 14.91
C THR A 206 8.28 -4.79 14.28
N TRP A 207 7.96 -6.01 13.85
CA TRP A 207 6.69 -6.34 13.20
C TRP A 207 5.97 -7.46 13.96
N ASP A 208 4.63 -7.42 13.94
CA ASP A 208 3.80 -8.49 14.48
C ASP A 208 4.15 -9.82 13.79
N THR A 209 4.32 -10.88 14.57
CA THR A 209 4.78 -12.19 14.04
C THR A 209 3.73 -12.93 13.22
N THR A 210 2.48 -12.47 13.26
CA THR A 210 1.35 -13.09 12.57
C THR A 210 0.54 -12.00 11.87
N PRO A 211 0.42 -12.06 10.53
CA PRO A 211 -0.44 -11.17 9.77
C PRO A 211 -1.92 -11.36 10.14
N TYR A 212 -2.72 -10.30 9.99
CA TYR A 212 -4.15 -10.30 10.33
C TYR A 212 -5.01 -10.32 9.08
N SER A 213 -5.96 -11.25 9.01
CA SER A 213 -6.92 -11.29 7.90
C SER A 213 -7.86 -10.09 7.97
N VAL A 214 -8.01 -9.37 6.86
CA VAL A 214 -8.94 -8.23 6.75
C VAL A 214 -10.40 -8.71 6.75
N PHE A 215 -10.68 -9.80 6.05
CA PHE A 215 -11.99 -10.43 5.99
C PHE A 215 -11.89 -11.92 6.26
N ASN A 216 -13.03 -12.59 6.40
CA ASN A 216 -13.10 -14.05 6.45
C ASN A 216 -14.32 -14.55 5.67
N SER A 217 -14.27 -15.81 5.22
CA SER A 217 -15.32 -16.44 4.40
C SER A 217 -16.68 -16.57 5.08
N THR A 218 -16.82 -16.26 6.38
CA THR A 218 -18.12 -16.26 7.07
C THR A 218 -18.87 -14.92 6.94
N THR A 219 -18.18 -13.86 6.53
CA THR A 219 -18.81 -12.57 6.21
C THR A 219 -19.33 -12.58 4.78
N THR A 220 -20.39 -11.80 4.50
CA THR A 220 -20.91 -11.67 3.12
C THR A 220 -19.84 -11.17 2.15
N GLN A 221 -19.05 -10.17 2.54
CA GLN A 221 -17.99 -9.62 1.70
C GLN A 221 -16.84 -10.61 1.52
N GLY A 222 -16.42 -11.33 2.58
CA GLY A 222 -15.40 -12.37 2.45
C GLY A 222 -15.84 -13.50 1.53
N ALA A 223 -17.08 -13.98 1.66
CA ALA A 223 -17.64 -14.98 0.73
C ALA A 223 -17.77 -14.46 -0.72
N ARG A 224 -17.71 -13.14 -0.95
CA ARG A 224 -17.68 -12.51 -2.28
C ARG A 224 -16.27 -12.11 -2.73
N SER A 225 -15.25 -12.37 -1.90
CA SER A 225 -13.84 -12.09 -2.17
C SER A 225 -13.03 -13.38 -2.36
N ASP A 226 -13.59 -14.51 -1.93
CA ASP A 226 -12.98 -15.84 -2.11
C ASP A 226 -12.64 -16.09 -3.59
N CYS A 227 -11.42 -16.58 -3.82
CA CYS A 227 -10.87 -17.05 -5.10
C CYS A 227 -10.45 -16.02 -6.17
N ASN A 228 -10.60 -14.71 -5.96
CA ASN A 228 -9.93 -13.69 -6.79
C ASN A 228 -10.04 -12.29 -6.15
N THR A 229 -8.99 -11.84 -5.46
CA THR A 229 -8.95 -10.51 -4.82
C THR A 229 -7.75 -9.70 -5.31
N ILE A 230 -7.92 -8.39 -5.46
CA ILE A 230 -6.82 -7.43 -5.70
C ILE A 230 -6.91 -6.33 -4.65
N VAL A 231 -5.81 -6.09 -3.93
CA VAL A 231 -5.71 -4.99 -2.96
C VAL A 231 -5.78 -3.64 -3.68
N GLY A 232 -6.65 -2.77 -3.18
CA GLY A 232 -6.84 -1.41 -3.67
C GLY A 232 -5.98 -0.37 -2.96
N GLY A 233 -5.67 -0.61 -1.69
CA GLY A 233 -4.75 0.16 -0.87
C GLY A 233 -5.20 0.32 0.57
N ILE A 234 -4.31 0.93 1.35
CA ILE A 234 -4.50 1.21 2.78
C ILE A 234 -4.40 2.71 3.05
N ALA A 235 -5.25 3.21 3.95
CA ALA A 235 -5.15 4.57 4.46
C ALA A 235 -5.59 4.63 5.93
N THR A 236 -5.07 5.60 6.65
CA THR A 236 -5.41 5.83 8.06
C THR A 236 -5.93 7.25 8.24
N ASP A 237 -6.98 7.41 9.03
CA ASP A 237 -7.49 8.73 9.42
C ASP A 237 -6.48 9.40 10.34
N LYS A 238 -5.84 10.48 9.86
CA LYS A 238 -4.83 11.19 10.64
C LYS A 238 -5.46 12.26 11.53
N ARG A 239 -6.59 12.87 11.14
CA ARG A 239 -7.09 14.11 11.77
C ARG A 239 -8.60 14.19 12.02
N GLY A 240 -9.39 13.35 11.38
CA GLY A 240 -10.84 13.33 11.46
C GLY A 240 -11.39 12.91 12.82
N ALA A 241 -12.70 12.65 12.86
CA ALA A 241 -13.38 12.21 14.08
C ALA A 241 -12.96 10.79 14.51
N HIS A 242 -12.34 10.03 13.61
CA HIS A 242 -11.93 8.64 13.81
C HIS A 242 -10.41 8.49 13.71
N LYS A 243 -9.63 9.43 14.28
CA LYS A 243 -8.15 9.38 14.23
C LYS A 243 -7.62 8.00 14.62
N GLY A 244 -6.81 7.42 13.74
CA GLY A 244 -6.25 6.09 13.91
C GLY A 244 -7.12 4.98 13.31
N ARG A 245 -8.29 5.29 12.75
CA ARG A 245 -9.05 4.32 11.96
C ARG A 245 -8.25 3.96 10.71
N VAL A 246 -8.07 2.67 10.50
CA VAL A 246 -7.45 2.10 9.31
C VAL A 246 -8.55 1.75 8.32
N TYR A 247 -8.37 2.09 7.05
CA TYR A 247 -9.20 1.71 5.92
C TYR A 247 -8.37 0.88 4.97
N VAL A 248 -8.97 -0.18 4.43
CA VAL A 248 -8.41 -1.01 3.37
C VAL A 248 -9.46 -1.20 2.30
N THR A 249 -9.08 -1.10 1.04
CA THR A 249 -9.96 -1.33 -0.11
C THR A 249 -9.47 -2.52 -0.90
N TRP A 250 -10.40 -3.21 -1.55
CA TRP A 250 -10.07 -4.26 -2.51
C TRP A 250 -11.15 -4.43 -3.53
N SER A 251 -10.77 -5.08 -4.61
CA SER A 251 -11.68 -5.55 -5.63
C SER A 251 -11.71 -7.07 -5.66
N SER A 252 -12.83 -7.64 -6.08
CA SER A 252 -12.92 -9.06 -6.39
C SER A 252 -13.65 -9.29 -7.71
N SER A 253 -13.62 -10.54 -8.18
CA SER A 253 -14.45 -11.02 -9.30
C SER A 253 -15.32 -12.20 -8.90
N ASP A 254 -16.39 -12.44 -9.68
CA ASP A 254 -17.47 -13.40 -9.43
C ASP A 254 -17.03 -14.78 -8.84
N VAL A 255 -17.37 -14.93 -7.55
CA VAL A 255 -17.13 -16.11 -6.72
C VAL A 255 -18.00 -17.32 -7.10
N THR A 256 -19.14 -17.10 -7.76
CA THR A 256 -20.15 -18.15 -8.02
C THR A 256 -19.60 -19.28 -8.91
N THR A 257 -18.69 -18.94 -9.82
CA THR A 257 -17.94 -19.90 -10.65
C THR A 257 -16.86 -20.62 -9.87
N ASN A 258 -16.08 -19.84 -9.12
CA ASN A 258 -14.88 -20.31 -8.45
C ASN A 258 -15.22 -21.34 -7.37
N VAL A 259 -16.37 -21.20 -6.71
CA VAL A 259 -16.91 -22.21 -5.77
C VAL A 259 -17.21 -23.54 -6.46
N ALA A 260 -17.61 -23.53 -7.74
CA ALA A 260 -17.93 -24.74 -8.49
C ALA A 260 -16.73 -25.35 -9.24
N THR A 261 -15.74 -24.54 -9.63
CA THR A 261 -14.62 -24.96 -10.50
C THR A 261 -13.22 -24.86 -9.88
N GLY A 262 -13.09 -24.28 -8.68
CA GLY A 262 -11.81 -23.90 -8.08
C GLY A 262 -11.40 -22.46 -8.44
N CYS A 263 -10.48 -21.87 -7.67
CA CYS A 263 -9.99 -20.51 -7.91
C CYS A 263 -9.24 -20.43 -9.25
N ASN A 264 -9.46 -19.35 -10.00
CA ASN A 264 -8.73 -19.08 -11.24
C ASN A 264 -7.63 -18.06 -10.98
N ASP A 265 -6.46 -18.53 -10.56
CA ASP A 265 -5.33 -17.69 -10.17
C ASP A 265 -4.70 -16.89 -11.34
N THR A 266 -5.21 -17.05 -12.57
CA THR A 266 -4.75 -16.26 -13.73
C THR A 266 -5.21 -14.80 -13.71
N GLN A 267 -6.17 -14.46 -12.84
CA GLN A 267 -6.79 -13.12 -12.76
C GLN A 267 -7.34 -12.59 -14.09
N ALA A 268 -7.62 -13.47 -15.06
CA ALA A 268 -8.03 -13.09 -16.41
C ALA A 268 -9.54 -12.75 -16.55
N GLN A 269 -10.25 -12.65 -15.43
CA GLN A 269 -11.67 -12.28 -15.37
C GLN A 269 -11.84 -10.80 -15.05
N PRO A 270 -12.93 -10.16 -15.51
CA PRO A 270 -13.26 -8.81 -15.08
C PRO A 270 -13.50 -8.79 -13.58
N PHE A 271 -12.88 -7.85 -12.88
CA PHE A 271 -13.24 -7.52 -11.51
C PHE A 271 -14.51 -6.68 -11.55
N ASP A 272 -15.45 -6.98 -10.67
CA ASP A 272 -16.83 -6.48 -10.72
C ASP A 272 -17.36 -6.03 -9.34
N HIS A 273 -16.58 -6.22 -8.29
CA HIS A 273 -16.90 -5.76 -6.94
C HIS A 273 -15.77 -4.90 -6.39
N VAL A 274 -16.13 -3.85 -5.64
CA VAL A 274 -15.20 -3.09 -4.80
C VAL A 274 -15.75 -3.06 -3.40
N PHE A 275 -14.89 -3.30 -2.42
CA PHE A 275 -15.23 -3.29 -1.00
C PHE A 275 -14.32 -2.34 -0.23
N ILE A 276 -14.78 -2.00 0.96
CA ILE A 276 -13.97 -1.30 1.95
C ILE A 276 -14.12 -2.01 3.31
N GLY A 277 -13.00 -2.12 4.00
CA GLY A 277 -12.90 -2.54 5.39
C GLY A 277 -12.39 -1.39 6.22
N TYR A 278 -12.89 -1.20 7.44
CA TYR A 278 -12.27 -0.30 8.40
C TYR A 278 -12.12 -0.92 9.79
N SER A 279 -11.06 -0.52 10.49
CA SER A 279 -10.78 -0.93 11.86
C SER A 279 -10.46 0.29 12.73
N ASP A 280 -11.14 0.41 13.88
CA ASP A 280 -10.88 1.43 14.90
C ASP A 280 -9.83 0.98 15.94
N ASP A 281 -9.51 -0.31 16.00
CA ASP A 281 -8.66 -0.91 17.03
C ASP A 281 -7.29 -1.36 16.52
N ALA A 282 -7.05 -1.34 15.20
CA ALA A 282 -5.78 -1.71 14.57
C ALA A 282 -4.59 -0.86 15.05
N VAL A 283 -4.76 0.45 15.21
CA VAL A 283 -3.70 1.34 15.75
C VAL A 283 -3.46 1.10 17.24
N THR A 284 -4.47 0.67 17.99
CA THR A 284 -4.36 0.46 19.44
C THR A 284 -3.72 -0.86 19.84
N GLY A 285 -3.35 -1.71 18.87
CA GLY A 285 -2.65 -2.96 19.14
C GLY A 285 -3.56 -4.17 19.37
N ALA A 286 -4.85 -4.11 19.00
CA ALA A 286 -5.73 -5.29 19.09
C ALA A 286 -5.17 -6.46 18.24
N THR A 287 -5.32 -7.69 18.74
CA THR A 287 -4.78 -8.92 18.14
C THR A 287 -5.84 -10.04 18.26
N PRO A 288 -6.59 -10.36 17.19
CA PRO A 288 -6.62 -9.64 15.91
C PRO A 288 -7.36 -8.30 16.02
N PRO A 289 -7.08 -7.31 15.14
CA PRO A 289 -7.93 -6.15 14.97
C PRO A 289 -9.30 -6.55 14.39
N THR A 290 -10.32 -5.75 14.69
CA THR A 290 -11.69 -5.95 14.21
C THR A 290 -11.93 -5.10 12.98
N PHE A 291 -12.32 -5.75 11.88
CA PHE A 291 -12.71 -5.06 10.65
C PHE A 291 -14.23 -5.05 10.44
N HIS A 292 -14.74 -3.87 10.11
CA HIS A 292 -16.10 -3.63 9.64
C HIS A 292 -16.07 -3.51 8.12
N LEU A 293 -16.83 -4.35 7.43
CA LEU A 293 -16.78 -4.49 5.98
C LEU A 293 -18.04 -3.89 5.34
N ALA A 294 -17.89 -3.31 4.15
CA ALA A 294 -18.98 -2.77 3.35
C ALA A 294 -18.71 -2.90 1.85
N ASP A 295 -19.77 -3.08 1.08
CA ASP A 295 -19.74 -3.00 -0.38
C ASP A 295 -19.66 -1.52 -0.82
N VAL A 296 -18.73 -1.20 -1.71
CA VAL A 296 -18.55 0.15 -2.31
C VAL A 296 -19.17 0.18 -3.69
N PHE A 297 -18.89 -0.85 -4.49
CA PHE A 297 -19.37 -0.98 -5.86
C PHE A 297 -19.67 -2.44 -6.17
N ASP A 298 -20.68 -2.64 -7.00
CA ASP A 298 -21.16 -3.94 -7.47
C ASP A 298 -21.68 -3.74 -8.90
N ASP A 299 -20.99 -4.29 -9.92
CA ASP A 299 -21.42 -4.17 -11.32
C ASP A 299 -22.66 -5.05 -11.56
N PRO A 300 -23.85 -4.46 -11.80
CA PRO A 300 -25.05 -5.23 -12.08
C PRO A 300 -24.98 -6.01 -13.41
N CYS A 301 -23.98 -5.72 -14.23
CA CYS A 301 -23.77 -6.36 -15.52
C CYS A 301 -22.71 -7.46 -15.50
N ALA A 302 -22.16 -7.80 -14.33
CA ALA A 302 -21.32 -8.98 -14.15
C ALA A 302 -22.08 -10.22 -14.65
N SER A 303 -21.78 -10.65 -15.88
CA SER A 303 -22.28 -11.91 -16.36
C SER A 303 -21.51 -12.99 -15.64
N GLY A 304 -22.23 -13.95 -15.06
CA GLY A 304 -21.63 -15.22 -14.67
C GLY A 304 -20.71 -15.78 -15.77
N PRO A 305 -19.84 -16.72 -15.41
CA PRO A 305 -18.61 -17.06 -16.13
C PRO A 305 -18.82 -17.39 -17.60
N GLY A 306 -17.92 -16.88 -18.46
CA GLY A 306 -17.81 -17.24 -19.88
C GLY A 306 -18.56 -16.32 -20.86
N GLY A 307 -19.28 -15.32 -20.35
CA GLY A 307 -19.75 -14.20 -21.16
C GLY A 307 -18.62 -13.19 -21.36
N VAL A 308 -17.94 -13.19 -22.51
CA VAL A 308 -17.23 -11.96 -22.92
C VAL A 308 -18.32 -10.91 -23.10
N PRO A 309 -18.25 -9.75 -22.42
CA PRO A 309 -19.20 -8.67 -22.66
C PRO A 309 -19.24 -8.38 -24.16
N THR A 310 -20.39 -8.57 -24.79
CA THR A 310 -20.55 -8.22 -26.21
C THR A 310 -20.29 -6.72 -26.40
N ALA A 311 -19.90 -6.30 -27.61
CA ALA A 311 -19.64 -4.88 -27.90
C ALA A 311 -20.84 -3.95 -27.60
N THR A 312 -22.05 -4.50 -27.48
CA THR A 312 -23.29 -3.81 -27.07
C THR A 312 -23.46 -3.64 -25.55
N THR A 313 -22.74 -4.40 -24.73
CA THR A 313 -22.76 -4.33 -23.25
C THR A 313 -21.58 -3.53 -22.67
N ILE A 314 -20.49 -3.32 -23.42
CA ILE A 314 -19.34 -2.47 -23.01
C ILE A 314 -19.73 -1.00 -22.67
N THR A 315 -20.84 -0.49 -23.21
CA THR A 315 -21.35 0.85 -22.83
C THR A 315 -22.19 0.86 -21.55
N GLN A 316 -22.38 -0.28 -20.90
CA GLN A 316 -23.21 -0.46 -19.70
C GLN A 316 -22.51 -1.23 -18.55
N CYS A 317 -21.50 -2.05 -18.86
CA CYS A 317 -20.69 -2.80 -17.89
C CYS A 317 -19.36 -2.09 -17.62
N GLN A 318 -18.85 -2.16 -16.39
CA GLN A 318 -17.54 -1.61 -16.04
C GLN A 318 -16.60 -2.72 -15.62
N ASP A 319 -15.56 -2.92 -16.42
CA ASP A 319 -14.41 -3.70 -16.01
C ASP A 319 -13.57 -2.85 -15.06
N VAL A 320 -13.42 -3.28 -13.81
CA VAL A 320 -12.47 -2.68 -12.86
C VAL A 320 -11.17 -3.47 -12.74
N SER A 321 -10.96 -4.48 -13.60
CA SER A 321 -9.70 -5.21 -13.64
C SER A 321 -8.59 -4.22 -13.96
N GLU A 322 -7.60 -4.14 -13.07
CA GLU A 322 -6.46 -3.20 -13.13
C GLU A 322 -6.74 -1.76 -12.64
N LEU A 323 -7.89 -1.46 -12.01
CA LEU A 323 -7.99 -0.22 -11.24
C LEU A 323 -7.21 -0.35 -9.93
N PHE A 324 -6.09 0.38 -9.84
CA PHE A 324 -5.63 0.91 -8.56
C PHE A 324 -6.85 1.59 -7.92
N THR A 325 -7.34 1.04 -6.82
CA THR A 325 -8.48 1.60 -6.07
C THR A 325 -7.95 2.25 -4.80
N PRO A 326 -7.03 3.25 -4.92
CA PRO A 326 -6.37 3.82 -3.78
C PRO A 326 -7.42 4.46 -2.88
N VAL A 327 -7.26 4.25 -1.58
CA VAL A 327 -8.02 4.96 -0.58
C VAL A 327 -7.16 6.10 -0.06
N THR A 328 -7.79 7.25 0.14
CA THR A 328 -7.20 8.36 0.87
C THR A 328 -8.25 8.91 1.82
N VAL A 329 -7.81 9.36 2.98
CA VAL A 329 -8.70 9.98 3.97
C VAL A 329 -8.51 11.49 3.88
N ASP A 330 -9.62 12.21 3.67
CA ASP A 330 -9.61 13.65 3.81
C ASP A 330 -9.43 14.01 5.28
N ASP A 331 -8.42 14.83 5.53
CA ASP A 331 -7.94 15.23 6.85
C ASP A 331 -8.62 16.54 7.35
N ALA A 332 -9.65 17.00 6.61
CA ALA A 332 -10.40 18.25 6.83
C ALA A 332 -11.36 18.26 8.04
#